data_AF-A0A0K9GFG8-F1
#
_entry.id   AF-A0A0K9GFG8-F1
#
_cell.length_a   1.000
_cell.length_b   1.000
_cell.length_c   1.000
_cell.angle_alpha   90.00
_cell.angle_beta   90.00
_cell.angle_gamma   90.00
#
_symmetry.space_group_name_H-M   'P 1'
#
loop_
_entity.id
_entity.type
_entity.pdbx_description
1 polymer ?
#
loop_
_entity_poly.entity_id
_entity_poly.type
_entity_poly.pdbx_seq_one_letter_code
_entity_poly.pdbx_strand_id
1 'polypeptide(L)'
;MNTKSLVTLSLLVGIGAVLHTIVPGFVFGMKPDLMLLMMFLGIFLLPDLKNALLIGAVTGIISGLTTSFPGGQIPNIIDKIITALIIYAVYKLLTKFVKPAVASLSLTLVGTLISGTIFLTSAYLLVGLPGPFLTLAAGAILPALVINTVAMAVIYPMASSILKRTNAVITS
;
A
#
# COMPACT_ATOMS: atom_id res chain seq x y z
N MET A 1 -15.80 -4.10 -12.69
CA MET A 1 -14.39 -3.91 -13.10
C MET A 1 -14.31 -4.14 -14.58
N ASN A 2 -13.65 -3.25 -15.31
CA ASN A 2 -13.32 -3.50 -16.72
C ASN A 2 -11.94 -4.17 -16.83
N THR A 3 -11.66 -4.79 -17.97
CA THR A 3 -10.38 -5.46 -18.22
C THR A 3 -9.20 -4.51 -18.12
N LYS A 4 -9.35 -3.25 -18.56
CA LYS A 4 -8.29 -2.23 -18.49
C LYS A 4 -7.84 -1.94 -17.05
N SER A 5 -8.79 -1.80 -16.12
CA SER A 5 -8.49 -1.58 -14.70
C SER A 5 -7.81 -2.81 -14.12
N LEU A 6 -8.29 -4.01 -14.45
CA LEU A 6 -7.70 -5.25 -13.95
C LEU A 6 -6.25 -5.41 -14.41
N VAL A 7 -5.96 -5.15 -15.68
CA VAL A 7 -4.60 -5.15 -16.23
C VAL A 7 -3.72 -4.08 -15.59
N THR A 8 -4.25 -2.88 -15.35
CA THR A 8 -3.49 -1.81 -14.69
C THR A 8 -3.13 -2.19 -13.25
N LEU A 9 -4.10 -2.70 -12.49
CA LEU A 9 -3.88 -3.13 -11.10
C LEU A 9 -2.92 -4.31 -11.04
N SER A 10 -3.00 -5.29 -11.95
CA SER A 10 -2.08 -6.42 -11.97
C SER A 10 -0.64 -5.99 -12.30
N LEU A 11 -0.46 -5.02 -13.21
CA LEU A 11 0.85 -4.41 -13.46
C LEU A 11 1.42 -3.72 -12.22
N LEU A 12 0.61 -2.93 -11.51
CA LEU A 12 1.04 -2.26 -10.28
C LEU A 12 1.41 -3.25 -9.18
N VAL A 13 0.62 -4.30 -9.00
CA VAL A 13 0.91 -5.38 -8.06
C VAL A 13 2.20 -6.11 -8.44
N GLY A 14 2.41 -6.40 -9.73
CA GLY A 14 3.64 -7.04 -10.22
C GLY A 14 4.88 -6.19 -9.97
N ILE A 15 4.80 -4.89 -10.24
CA ILE A 15 5.88 -3.93 -9.92
C ILE A 15 6.14 -3.94 -8.40
N GLY A 16 5.08 -3.86 -7.60
CA GLY A 16 5.19 -3.88 -6.14
C GLY A 16 5.83 -5.16 -5.62
N ALA A 17 5.49 -6.32 -6.20
CA ALA A 17 6.07 -7.61 -5.82
C ALA A 17 7.58 -7.65 -6.09
N VAL A 18 8.02 -7.19 -7.27
CA VAL A 18 9.45 -7.11 -7.62
C VAL A 18 10.18 -6.15 -6.69
N LEU A 19 9.62 -4.97 -6.43
CA LEU A 19 10.22 -4.01 -5.50
C LEU A 19 10.31 -4.58 -4.08
N HIS A 20 9.29 -5.32 -3.64
CA HIS A 20 9.26 -5.90 -2.31
C HIS A 20 10.23 -7.07 -2.16
N THR A 21 10.51 -7.84 -3.21
CA THR A 21 11.49 -8.95 -3.17
C THR A 21 12.93 -8.47 -3.18
N ILE A 22 13.24 -7.38 -3.88
CA ILE A 22 14.62 -6.86 -3.96
C ILE A 22 15.05 -6.03 -2.75
N VAL A 23 14.11 -5.40 -2.04
CA VAL A 23 14.45 -4.57 -0.88
C VAL A 23 14.81 -5.47 0.31
N PRO A 24 16.04 -5.38 0.84
CA PRO A 24 16.46 -6.19 1.98
C PRO A 24 15.69 -5.79 3.25
N GLY A 25 15.47 -6.76 4.14
CA GLY A 25 14.94 -6.52 5.48
C GLY A 25 15.88 -5.68 6.32
N PHE A 26 15.37 -4.66 7.01
CA PHE A 26 16.17 -3.83 7.90
C PHE A 26 16.07 -4.33 9.34
N VAL A 27 14.87 -4.31 9.92
CA VAL A 27 14.66 -4.51 11.37
C VAL A 27 13.88 -5.80 11.59
N PHE A 28 14.55 -6.85 12.07
CA PHE A 28 13.95 -8.17 12.33
C PHE A 28 13.17 -8.75 11.13
N GLY A 29 13.66 -8.52 9.91
CA GLY A 29 13.00 -8.94 8.67
C GLY A 29 11.87 -8.02 8.19
N MET A 30 11.56 -6.95 8.92
CA MET A 30 10.65 -5.89 8.47
C MET A 30 11.38 -4.95 7.50
N LYS A 31 10.77 -4.73 6.34
CA LYS A 31 11.27 -3.86 5.27
C LYS A 31 10.25 -2.77 4.93
N PRO A 32 10.70 -1.62 4.40
CA PRO A 32 9.85 -0.63 3.76
C PRO A 32 8.95 -1.30 2.74
N ASP A 33 7.64 -1.16 2.95
CA ASP A 33 6.68 -1.85 2.13
C ASP A 33 6.37 -1.04 0.87
N LEU A 34 7.21 -1.24 -0.16
CA LEU A 34 6.99 -0.67 -1.49
C LEU A 34 5.80 -1.31 -2.23
N MET A 35 5.30 -2.46 -1.75
CA MET A 35 4.09 -3.06 -2.30
C MET A 35 2.84 -2.32 -1.80
N LEU A 36 2.85 -1.87 -0.55
CA LEU A 36 1.84 -0.94 -0.02
C LEU A 36 1.77 0.36 -0.85
N LEU A 37 2.93 0.89 -1.27
CA LEU A 37 2.98 2.06 -2.13
C LEU A 37 2.27 1.84 -3.47
N MET A 38 2.51 0.71 -4.13
CA MET A 38 1.83 0.38 -5.39
C MET A 38 0.34 0.10 -5.20
N MET A 39 -0.03 -0.48 -4.06
CA MET A 39 -1.44 -0.65 -3.67
C MET A 39 -2.15 0.70 -3.55
N PHE A 40 -1.55 1.66 -2.83
CA PHE A 40 -2.09 3.01 -2.70
C PHE A 40 -2.19 3.71 -4.05
N LEU A 41 -1.15 3.60 -4.88
CA LEU A 41 -1.16 4.17 -6.21
C LEU A 41 -2.32 3.60 -7.04
N GLY A 42 -2.55 2.29 -7.01
CA GLY A 42 -3.68 1.66 -7.70
C GLY A 42 -5.04 2.17 -7.21
N ILE A 43 -5.21 2.33 -5.89
CA ILE A 43 -6.42 2.91 -5.29
C ILE A 43 -6.62 4.36 -5.75
N PHE A 44 -5.57 5.17 -5.78
CA PHE A 44 -5.68 6.59 -6.14
C PHE A 44 -5.98 6.81 -7.62
N LEU A 45 -5.39 5.97 -8.47
CA LEU A 45 -5.54 6.04 -9.92
C LEU A 45 -6.88 5.48 -10.40
N LEU A 46 -7.40 4.45 -9.73
CA LEU A 46 -8.64 3.76 -10.07
C LEU A 46 -9.55 3.63 -8.84
N PRO A 47 -10.08 4.75 -8.30
CA PRO A 47 -10.78 4.80 -7.02
C PRO A 47 -12.19 4.19 -7.09
N ASP A 48 -12.24 2.86 -7.17
CA ASP A 48 -13.44 2.04 -7.09
C ASP A 48 -13.32 1.03 -5.94
N LEU A 49 -14.44 0.72 -5.28
CA LEU A 49 -14.44 -0.19 -4.13
C LEU A 49 -14.00 -1.60 -4.53
N LYS A 50 -14.41 -2.09 -5.71
CA LYS A 50 -14.03 -3.43 -6.18
C LYS A 50 -12.54 -3.48 -6.50
N ASN A 51 -12.01 -2.40 -7.09
CA ASN A 51 -10.57 -2.27 -7.35
C ASN A 51 -9.76 -2.24 -6.04
N ALA A 52 -10.20 -1.48 -5.04
CA ALA A 52 -9.54 -1.37 -3.74
C ALA A 52 -9.51 -2.71 -2.99
N LEU A 53 -10.65 -3.43 -2.97
CA LEU A 53 -10.72 -4.77 -2.38
C LEU A 53 -9.81 -5.76 -3.11
N LEU A 54 -9.83 -5.76 -4.44
CA LEU A 54 -9.02 -6.67 -5.23
C LEU A 54 -7.53 -6.41 -5.00
N ILE A 55 -7.08 -5.16 -5.16
CA ILE A 55 -5.66 -4.84 -4.99
C ILE A 55 -5.22 -5.05 -3.54
N GLY A 56 -6.07 -4.75 -2.55
CA GLY A 56 -5.79 -5.03 -1.14
C GLY A 56 -5.63 -6.52 -0.85
N ALA A 57 -6.54 -7.35 -1.33
CA ALA A 57 -6.47 -8.80 -1.13
C ALA A 57 -5.24 -9.42 -1.81
N VAL A 58 -5.00 -9.09 -3.08
CA VAL A 58 -3.87 -9.64 -3.83
C VAL A 58 -2.53 -9.16 -3.25
N THR A 59 -2.44 -7.88 -2.90
CA THR A 59 -1.26 -7.31 -2.20
C THR A 59 -1.05 -8.01 -0.86
N GLY A 60 -2.11 -8.25 -0.08
CA GLY A 60 -2.01 -8.98 1.20
C GLY A 60 -1.44 -10.39 1.03
N ILE A 61 -1.95 -11.14 0.03
CA ILE A 61 -1.48 -12.49 -0.27
C ILE A 61 -0.01 -12.46 -0.69
N ILE A 62 0.35 -11.63 -1.67
CA ILE A 62 1.73 -11.59 -2.19
C ILE A 62 2.70 -11.10 -1.11
N SER A 63 2.30 -10.13 -0.27
CA SER A 63 3.15 -9.61 0.80
C SER A 63 3.37 -10.69 1.84
N GLY A 64 2.30 -11.42 2.19
CA GLY A 64 2.39 -12.54 3.11
C GLY A 64 3.28 -13.68 2.57
N LEU A 65 3.32 -13.91 1.26
CA LEU A 65 4.19 -14.92 0.64
C LEU A 65 5.65 -14.47 0.52
N THR A 66 5.91 -13.17 0.46
CA THR A 66 7.25 -12.59 0.21
C THR A 66 7.83 -11.85 1.43
N THR A 67 7.13 -11.92 2.57
CA THR A 67 7.57 -11.32 3.82
C THR A 67 8.75 -12.09 4.40
N SER A 68 9.69 -11.37 4.98
CA SER A 68 10.79 -11.93 5.76
C SER A 68 10.53 -11.83 7.26
N PHE A 69 9.41 -11.23 7.67
CA PHE A 69 9.01 -11.13 9.06
C PHE A 69 8.43 -12.48 9.55
N PRO A 70 8.93 -13.05 10.66
CA PRO A 70 8.44 -14.32 11.19
C PRO A 70 6.93 -14.30 11.44
N GLY A 71 6.19 -15.27 10.90
CA GLY A 71 4.74 -15.34 11.05
C GLY A 71 3.97 -14.21 10.37
N GLY A 72 4.60 -13.41 9.51
CA GLY A 72 4.00 -12.21 8.91
C GLY A 72 2.93 -12.46 7.84
N GLN A 73 2.63 -13.72 7.48
CA GLN A 73 1.70 -14.03 6.39
C GLN A 73 0.27 -13.57 6.69
N ILE A 74 -0.31 -14.01 7.82
CA ILE A 74 -1.67 -13.65 8.22
C ILE A 74 -1.78 -12.16 8.57
N PRO A 75 -0.84 -11.56 9.34
CA PRO A 75 -0.80 -10.11 9.57
C PRO A 75 -0.83 -9.28 8.27
N ASN A 76 -0.09 -9.67 7.23
CA ASN A 76 -0.09 -8.96 5.96
C ASN A 76 -1.45 -9.02 5.24
N ILE A 77 -2.11 -10.17 5.24
CA ILE A 77 -3.42 -10.31 4.59
C ILE A 77 -4.46 -9.41 5.30
N ILE A 78 -4.47 -9.43 6.63
CA ILE A 78 -5.37 -8.60 7.45
C ILE A 78 -5.10 -7.11 7.21
N ASP A 79 -3.83 -6.70 7.33
CA ASP A 79 -3.40 -5.32 7.12
C ASP A 79 -3.82 -4.81 5.75
N LYS A 80 -3.43 -5.47 4.66
CA LYS A 80 -3.65 -4.91 3.32
C LYS A 80 -5.11 -4.81 2.94
N ILE A 81 -5.95 -5.75 3.37
CA ILE A 81 -7.40 -5.67 3.13
C ILE A 81 -8.01 -4.50 3.90
N ILE A 82 -7.73 -4.39 5.21
CA ILE A 82 -8.29 -3.32 6.05
C ILE A 82 -7.78 -1.95 5.60
N THR A 83 -6.46 -1.84 5.39
CA THR A 83 -5.82 -0.60 4.96
C THR A 83 -6.33 -0.17 3.58
N ALA A 84 -6.50 -1.08 2.62
CA ALA A 84 -7.05 -0.72 1.31
C ALA A 84 -8.46 -0.13 1.41
N LEU A 85 -9.32 -0.70 2.26
CA LEU A 85 -10.67 -0.19 2.50
C LEU A 85 -10.67 1.18 3.16
N ILE A 86 -9.86 1.36 4.21
CA ILE A 86 -9.72 2.65 4.90
C ILE A 86 -9.22 3.72 3.92
N ILE A 87 -8.15 3.43 3.19
CA ILE A 87 -7.54 4.40 2.27
C ILE A 87 -8.45 4.73 1.10
N TYR A 88 -9.17 3.76 0.56
CA TYR A 88 -10.20 4.02 -0.45
C TYR A 88 -11.28 4.97 0.07
N ALA A 89 -11.86 4.67 1.24
CA ALA A 89 -12.93 5.46 1.82
C ALA A 89 -12.49 6.90 2.09
N VAL A 90 -11.31 7.07 2.72
CA VAL A 90 -10.77 8.40 3.04
C VAL A 90 -10.36 9.13 1.76
N TYR A 91 -9.76 8.46 0.77
CA TYR A 91 -9.40 9.10 -0.51
C TYR A 91 -10.62 9.65 -1.24
N LYS A 92 -11.69 8.87 -1.33
CA LYS A 92 -12.94 9.30 -1.99
C LYS A 92 -13.60 10.50 -1.30
N LEU A 93 -13.44 10.62 0.02
CA LEU A 93 -13.93 11.76 0.78
C LEU A 93 -12.99 12.97 0.63
N LEU A 94 -11.70 12.77 0.82
CA LEU A 94 -10.69 13.81 0.86
C LEU A 94 -10.54 14.53 -0.49
N THR A 95 -10.65 13.79 -1.59
CA THR A 95 -10.60 14.35 -2.96
C THR A 95 -11.76 15.26 -3.32
N LYS A 96 -12.82 15.32 -2.49
CA LYS A 96 -13.88 16.35 -2.62
C LYS A 96 -13.42 17.72 -2.15
N PHE A 97 -12.41 17.78 -1.28
CA PHE A 97 -11.96 19.01 -0.62
C PHE A 97 -10.57 19.45 -1.05
N VAL A 98 -9.72 18.52 -1.48
CA VAL A 98 -8.34 18.83 -1.92
C VAL A 98 -8.01 18.16 -3.24
N LYS A 99 -6.99 18.68 -3.92
CA LYS A 99 -6.52 18.13 -5.20
C LYS A 99 -6.05 16.67 -5.03
N PRO A 100 -6.33 15.77 -5.98
CA PRO A 100 -5.92 14.36 -5.92
C PRO A 100 -4.43 14.13 -5.62
N ALA A 101 -3.54 14.98 -6.14
CA ALA A 101 -2.10 14.91 -5.85
C ALA A 101 -1.74 15.22 -4.40
N VAL A 102 -2.47 16.13 -3.75
CA VAL A 102 -2.27 16.45 -2.33
C VAL A 102 -2.88 15.34 -1.48
N ALA A 103 -4.07 14.86 -1.85
CA ALA A 103 -4.72 13.74 -1.17
C ALA A 103 -3.85 12.48 -1.18
N SER A 104 -3.25 12.12 -2.32
CA SER A 104 -2.42 10.91 -2.46
C SER A 104 -1.17 10.97 -1.58
N LEU A 105 -0.51 12.13 -1.50
CA LEU A 105 0.65 12.34 -0.63
C LEU A 105 0.29 12.22 0.85
N SER A 106 -0.70 12.97 1.30
CA SER A 106 -1.14 12.96 2.70
C SER A 106 -1.61 11.57 3.13
N LEU A 107 -2.34 10.87 2.24
CA LEU A 107 -2.81 9.52 2.53
C LEU A 107 -1.72 8.47 2.43
N THR A 108 -0.67 8.68 1.66
CA THR A 108 0.48 7.76 1.68
C THR A 108 1.20 7.87 3.01
N LEU A 109 1.38 9.09 3.52
CA LEU A 109 2.02 9.32 4.82
C LEU A 109 1.20 8.72 5.96
N VAL A 110 -0.07 9.10 6.07
CA VAL A 110 -0.96 8.63 7.14
C VAL A 110 -1.31 7.14 6.95
N GLY A 111 -1.50 6.71 5.71
CA GLY A 111 -1.82 5.32 5.39
C GLY A 111 -0.68 4.36 5.68
N THR A 112 0.57 4.77 5.52
CA THR A 112 1.72 3.94 5.90
C THR A 112 1.79 3.74 7.41
N LEU A 113 1.46 4.78 8.20
CA LEU A 113 1.31 4.64 9.65
C LEU A 113 0.18 3.67 9.98
N ILE A 114 -1.03 3.90 9.45
CA ILE A 114 -2.20 3.06 9.71
C ILE A 114 -1.88 1.59 9.38
N SER A 115 -1.33 1.33 8.20
CA SER A 115 -0.96 -0.01 7.74
C SER A 115 0.07 -0.67 8.64
N GLY A 116 1.17 0.04 8.95
CA GLY A 116 2.21 -0.48 9.84
C GLY A 116 1.68 -0.78 11.24
N THR A 117 0.76 0.04 11.74
CA THR A 117 0.14 -0.16 13.07
C THR A 117 -0.79 -1.37 13.06
N ILE A 118 -1.61 -1.56 12.02
CA ILE A 118 -2.48 -2.73 11.85
C ILE A 118 -1.64 -4.00 11.70
N PHE A 119 -0.57 -3.95 10.90
CA PHE A 119 0.36 -5.06 10.73
C PHE A 119 1.01 -5.47 12.07
N LEU A 120 1.59 -4.53 12.81
CA LEU A 120 2.24 -4.84 14.09
C LEU A 120 1.24 -5.32 15.14
N THR A 121 0.05 -4.74 15.19
CA THR A 121 -0.99 -5.14 16.14
C THR A 121 -1.49 -6.55 15.83
N SER A 122 -1.74 -6.86 14.56
CA SER A 122 -2.14 -8.22 14.15
C SER A 122 -1.02 -9.24 14.38
N ALA A 123 0.24 -8.89 14.09
CA ALA A 123 1.39 -9.74 14.39
C ALA A 123 1.51 -10.02 15.90
N TYR A 124 1.37 -8.98 16.73
CA TYR A 124 1.41 -9.10 18.19
C TYR A 124 0.36 -10.07 18.72
N LEU A 125 -0.88 -10.00 18.24
CA LEU A 125 -1.98 -10.81 18.73
C LEU A 125 -1.95 -12.26 18.22
N LEU A 126 -1.41 -12.51 17.02
CA LEU A 126 -1.55 -13.80 16.35
C LEU A 126 -0.29 -14.68 16.43
N VAL A 127 0.89 -14.08 16.30
CA VAL A 127 2.16 -14.82 16.17
C VAL A 127 3.21 -14.39 17.19
N GLY A 128 2.99 -13.26 17.87
CA GLY A 128 3.95 -12.64 18.78
C GLY A 128 4.98 -11.79 18.03
N LEU A 129 5.57 -10.82 18.74
CA LEU A 129 6.58 -9.94 18.16
C LEU A 129 8.01 -10.41 18.53
N PRO A 130 8.97 -10.32 17.58
CA PRO A 130 10.38 -10.62 17.85
C PRO A 130 11.09 -9.53 18.68
N GLY A 131 10.40 -8.43 18.99
CA GLY A 131 10.92 -7.33 19.80
C GLY A 131 9.81 -6.38 20.26
N PRO A 132 10.16 -5.36 21.06
CA PRO A 132 9.19 -4.38 21.55
C PRO A 132 8.48 -3.64 20.41
N PHE A 133 7.16 -3.46 20.52
CA PHE A 133 6.33 -2.78 19.51
C PHE A 133 6.92 -1.45 19.05
N LEU A 134 7.32 -0.59 19.99
CA LEU A 134 7.86 0.74 19.67
C LEU A 134 9.18 0.68 18.90
N THR A 135 10.02 -0.34 19.14
CA THR A 135 11.28 -0.51 18.41
C THR A 135 11.03 -0.92 16.96
N LEU A 136 10.07 -1.82 16.72
CA LEU A 136 9.67 -2.21 15.38
C LEU A 136 8.98 -1.07 14.64
N ALA A 137 8.12 -0.32 15.33
CA ALA A 137 7.44 0.85 14.77
C ALA A 137 8.45 1.94 14.37
N ALA A 138 9.35 2.33 15.28
CA ALA A 138 10.36 3.35 14.98
C ALA A 138 11.38 2.87 13.93
N GLY A 139 11.78 1.60 14.00
CA GLY A 139 12.80 1.03 13.14
C GLY A 139 12.34 0.70 11.71
N ALA A 140 11.05 0.47 11.49
CA ALA A 140 10.55 0.07 10.18
C ALA A 140 9.43 0.95 9.64
N ILE A 141 8.44 1.34 10.47
CA ILE A 141 7.31 2.16 10.00
C ILE A 141 7.77 3.59 9.67
N LEU A 142 8.60 4.21 10.51
CA LEU A 142 9.07 5.59 10.25
C LEU A 142 9.94 5.68 8.98
N PRO A 143 10.93 4.79 8.75
CA PRO A 143 11.64 4.77 7.47
C PRO A 143 10.71 4.50 6.28
N ALA A 144 9.78 3.55 6.41
CA ALA A 144 8.82 3.23 5.35
C ALA A 144 7.94 4.43 5.02
N LEU A 145 7.49 5.20 6.02
CA LEU A 145 6.69 6.41 5.84
C LEU A 145 7.42 7.43 4.98
N VAL A 146 8.70 7.71 5.30
CA VAL A 146 9.51 8.66 4.55
C VAL A 146 9.71 8.17 3.12
N ILE A 147 10.17 6.93 2.95
CA ILE A 147 10.46 6.33 1.64
C ILE A 147 9.19 6.32 0.78
N ASN A 148 8.07 5.83 1.31
CA ASN A 148 6.82 5.72 0.57
C ASN A 148 6.28 7.10 0.18
N THR A 149 6.34 8.07 1.08
CA THR A 149 5.83 9.42 0.79
C THR A 149 6.66 10.11 -0.30
N VAL A 150 7.99 10.02 -0.21
CA VAL A 150 8.89 10.59 -1.22
C VAL A 150 8.70 9.90 -2.57
N ALA A 151 8.64 8.56 -2.58
CA ALA A 151 8.40 7.81 -3.80
C ALA A 151 7.03 8.14 -4.43
N MET A 152 5.98 8.29 -3.62
CA MET A 152 4.66 8.68 -4.13
C MET A 152 4.67 10.08 -4.74
N ALA A 153 5.43 11.03 -4.19
CA ALA A 153 5.58 12.38 -4.75
C ALA A 153 6.10 12.37 -6.19
N VAL A 154 6.99 11.44 -6.49
CA VAL A 154 7.57 11.28 -7.83
C VAL A 154 6.63 10.46 -8.73
N ILE A 155 6.14 9.33 -8.24
CA ILE A 155 5.44 8.33 -9.07
C ILE A 155 4.02 8.76 -9.41
N TYR A 156 3.28 9.37 -8.48
CA TYR A 156 1.90 9.78 -8.69
C TYR A 156 1.68 10.69 -9.91
N PRO A 157 2.41 11.82 -10.09
CA PRO A 157 2.21 12.69 -11.26
C PRO A 157 2.58 11.99 -12.58
N MET A 158 3.59 11.12 -12.58
CA MET A 158 3.99 10.34 -13.75
C MET A 158 2.89 9.35 -14.16
N ALA A 159 2.44 8.54 -13.21
CA ALA A 159 1.41 7.53 -13.46
C ALA A 159 0.07 8.16 -13.83
N SER A 160 -0.33 9.26 -13.16
CA SER A 160 -1.56 9.99 -13.49
C SER A 160 -1.52 10.56 -14.91
N SER A 161 -0.38 11.10 -15.34
CA SER A 161 -0.17 11.61 -16.70
C SER A 161 -0.30 10.52 -17.76
N ILE A 162 0.27 9.33 -17.50
CA ILE A 162 0.20 8.18 -18.43
C ILE A 162 -1.24 7.67 -18.55
N LEU A 163 -1.96 7.55 -17.44
CA LEU A 163 -3.35 7.07 -17.45
C LEU A 163 -4.30 8.02 -18.18
N LYS A 164 -4.11 9.33 -18.05
CA LYS A 164 -4.89 10.33 -18.79
C LYS A 164 -4.67 10.21 -20.30
N ARG A 165 -3.45 9.90 -20.75
CA ARG A 165 -3.12 9.74 -22.18
C ARG A 165 -3.64 8.44 -22.77
N THR A 166 -3.80 7.40 -21.97
CA THR A 166 -4.17 6.06 -22.44
C THR A 166 -5.68 5.79 -22.45
N ASN A 167 -6.53 6.79 -22.12
CA ASN A 167 -8.00 6.63 -21.97
C ASN A 167 -8.37 5.38 -21.13
N ALA A 168 -7.52 5.05 -20.17
CA ALA A 168 -7.78 4.00 -19.18
C ALA A 168 -8.72 4.53 -18.07
N VAL A 169 -8.89 5.84 -17.99
CA VAL A 169 -9.89 6.52 -17.17
C VAL A 169 -11.25 6.37 -17.86
N ILE A 170 -12.02 5.37 -17.46
CA ILE A 170 -13.48 5.45 -17.60
C ILE A 170 -13.94 6.34 -16.45
N THR A 171 -13.94 7.66 -16.68
CA THR A 171 -14.69 8.59 -15.85
C THR A 171 -16.17 8.30 -16.02
N SER A 172 -16.81 7.94 -14.93
CA SER A 172 -18.18 8.32 -14.61
C SER A 172 -18.26 8.51 -13.11
#